data_AF-A0A2Z3S4J1-F1
#
_entry.id   AF-A0A2Z3S4J1-F1
#
_cell.length_a   1.000
_cell.length_b   1.000
_cell.length_c   1.000
_cell.angle_alpha   90.00
_cell.angle_beta   90.00
_cell.angle_gamma   90.00
#
_symmetry.space_group_name_H-M   'P 1'
#
loop_
_entity.id
_entity.type
_entity.pdbx_description
1 polymer ?
#
loop_
_entity_poly.entity_id
_entity_poly.type
_entity_poly.pdbx_seq_one_letter_code
_entity_poly.pdbx_strand_id
1 'polypeptide(L)'
;MAQPLSVEQLKELVQRQSNVIVTTGTGGSRIQDVDTDYQSSDRMLVANFRRLRLEPPFPWRTLWEWHGFYSQNLGTYASRRQHVGQLTRAALDALDALAVNEGVAGPAPASTSEVVRAALGDAEVLIREGRPSSAVDRVHTALHGHLRALCVAESITVPEGDPSITVLLKVLRENHPRFKETVAFSDEARRMIMSMSTALDALNTIRNHASLAHANEALLGDPEAHLAIDSARTVFRYVDAKVA
;
A
#
# COMPACT_ATOMS: atom_id res chain seq x y z
N MET A 1 -20.60 -8.48 8.45
CA MET A 1 -19.16 -8.11 8.51
C MET A 1 -19.08 -6.61 8.30
N ALA A 2 -18.27 -5.88 9.08
CA ALA A 2 -18.13 -4.43 8.90
C ALA A 2 -17.50 -4.12 7.52
N GLN A 3 -18.00 -3.10 6.83
CA GLN A 3 -17.48 -2.69 5.53
C GLN A 3 -16.00 -2.28 5.66
N PRO A 4 -15.10 -2.77 4.80
CA PRO A 4 -13.71 -2.32 4.79
C PRO A 4 -13.65 -0.86 4.33
N LEU A 5 -13.01 -0.02 5.13
CA LEU A 5 -12.78 1.39 4.82
C LEU A 5 -11.36 1.59 4.26
N SER A 6 -11.21 2.57 3.35
CA SER A 6 -9.90 3.06 2.91
C SER A 6 -9.17 3.80 4.04
N VAL A 7 -7.85 3.95 3.92
CA VAL A 7 -7.03 4.67 4.91
C VAL A 7 -7.52 6.11 5.12
N GLU A 8 -7.86 6.82 4.04
CA GLU A 8 -8.39 8.20 4.15
C GLU A 8 -9.75 8.24 4.86
N GLN A 9 -10.67 7.33 4.53
CA GLN A 9 -11.94 7.22 5.24
C GLN A 9 -11.75 6.87 6.74
N LEU A 10 -10.72 6.08 7.06
CA LEU A 10 -10.38 5.76 8.46
C LEU A 10 -9.83 6.98 9.19
N LYS A 11 -8.97 7.79 8.56
CA LYS A 11 -8.47 9.04 9.16
C LYS A 11 -9.62 10.01 9.46
N GLU A 12 -10.55 10.19 8.52
CA GLU A 12 -11.75 11.00 8.72
C GLU A 12 -12.59 10.47 9.88
N LEU A 13 -12.79 9.15 9.96
CA LEU A 13 -13.54 8.51 11.03
C LEU A 13 -12.86 8.68 12.40
N VAL A 14 -11.53 8.51 12.47
CA VAL A 14 -10.72 8.75 13.68
C VAL A 14 -10.88 10.19 14.15
N GLN A 15 -10.77 11.16 13.23
CA GLN A 15 -10.89 12.58 13.57
C GLN A 15 -12.30 12.94 14.04
N ARG A 16 -13.33 12.38 13.40
CA ARG A 16 -14.73 12.56 13.81
C ARG A 16 -14.97 11.97 15.21
N GLN A 17 -14.50 10.75 15.45
CA GLN A 17 -14.62 10.09 16.75
C GLN A 17 -13.93 10.89 17.85
N SER A 18 -12.69 11.36 17.58
CA SER A 18 -11.93 12.23 18.48
C SER A 18 -12.70 13.49 18.87
N ASN A 19 -13.34 14.15 17.89
CA ASN A 19 -14.15 15.34 18.14
C ASN A 19 -15.35 15.04 19.05
N VAL A 20 -16.02 13.89 18.90
CA VAL A 20 -17.12 13.48 19.79
C VAL A 20 -16.61 13.26 21.21
N ILE A 21 -15.47 12.60 21.40
CA ILE A 21 -14.84 12.38 22.72
C ILE A 21 -14.49 13.72 23.37
N VAL A 22 -13.87 14.63 22.63
CA VAL A 22 -13.48 15.95 23.14
C VAL A 22 -14.72 16.78 23.51
N THR A 23 -15.69 16.90 22.61
CA THR A 23 -16.87 17.76 22.83
C THR A 23 -17.71 17.29 24.02
N THR A 24 -17.85 15.98 24.22
CA THR A 24 -18.54 15.41 25.39
C THR A 24 -17.74 15.58 26.68
N GLY A 25 -16.41 15.47 26.60
CA GLY A 25 -15.50 15.72 27.73
C GLY A 25 -15.34 17.19 28.10
N THR A 26 -15.72 18.14 27.23
CA THR A 26 -15.56 19.58 27.49
C THR A 26 -16.89 20.35 27.54
N GLY A 27 -18.01 19.66 27.73
CA GLY A 27 -19.32 20.29 27.94
C GLY A 27 -20.01 20.83 26.69
N GLY A 28 -19.60 20.41 25.49
CA GLY A 28 -20.24 20.80 24.22
C GLY A 28 -21.45 19.93 23.88
N SER A 29 -21.25 18.62 23.79
CA SER A 29 -22.30 17.65 23.45
C SER A 29 -22.71 16.84 24.67
N ARG A 30 -24.00 16.48 24.81
CA ARG A 30 -24.45 15.60 25.89
C ARG A 30 -24.22 14.15 25.48
N ILE A 31 -23.69 13.34 26.40
CA ILE A 31 -23.34 11.93 26.13
C ILE A 31 -24.54 11.15 25.57
N GLN A 32 -25.71 11.25 26.20
CA GLN A 32 -26.90 10.52 25.77
C GLN A 32 -27.34 10.78 24.32
N ASP A 33 -26.99 11.94 23.75
CA ASP A 33 -27.43 12.35 22.42
C ASP A 33 -26.53 11.76 21.32
N VAL A 34 -25.30 11.37 21.65
CA VAL A 34 -24.27 10.97 20.68
C VAL A 34 -23.64 9.60 20.95
N ASP A 35 -23.93 8.95 22.09
CA ASP A 35 -23.28 7.69 22.48
C ASP A 35 -23.61 6.53 21.53
N THR A 36 -24.84 6.47 20.99
CA THR A 36 -25.21 5.44 20.01
C THR A 36 -24.40 5.54 18.70
N ASP A 37 -24.20 6.76 18.20
CA ASP A 37 -23.41 7.02 17.00
C ASP A 37 -21.92 6.80 17.26
N TYR A 38 -21.44 7.18 18.46
CA TYR A 38 -20.10 6.90 18.93
C TYR A 38 -19.82 5.40 18.94
N GLN A 39 -20.70 4.59 19.53
CA GLN A 39 -20.55 3.12 19.59
C GLN A 39 -20.56 2.48 18.20
N SER A 40 -21.37 3.00 17.28
CA SER A 40 -21.40 2.51 15.89
C SER A 40 -20.09 2.79 15.17
N SER A 41 -19.55 3.99 15.36
CA SER A 41 -18.25 4.40 14.84
C SER A 41 -17.08 3.64 15.50
N ASP A 42 -17.15 3.36 16.80
CA ASP A 42 -16.15 2.52 17.52
C ASP A 42 -16.07 1.13 16.92
N ARG A 43 -17.21 0.47 16.68
CA ARG A 43 -17.24 -0.85 16.04
C ARG A 43 -16.57 -0.86 14.67
N MET A 44 -16.81 0.19 13.87
CA MET A 44 -16.18 0.34 12.55
C MET A 44 -14.67 0.57 12.66
N LEU A 45 -14.24 1.45 13.56
CA LEU A 45 -12.82 1.72 13.82
C LEU A 45 -12.11 0.45 14.26
N VAL A 46 -12.67 -0.30 15.20
CA VAL A 46 -12.02 -1.46 15.80
C VAL A 46 -11.93 -2.62 14.84
N ALA A 47 -12.98 -2.86 14.06
CA ALA A 47 -12.93 -3.87 13.01
C ALA A 47 -11.85 -3.55 11.97
N ASN A 48 -11.75 -2.28 11.53
CA ASN A 48 -10.79 -1.89 10.50
C ASN A 48 -9.35 -1.78 11.00
N PHE A 49 -9.10 -1.24 12.20
CA PHE A 49 -7.76 -1.21 12.79
C PHE A 49 -7.22 -2.63 13.00
N ARG A 50 -8.03 -3.54 13.55
CA ARG A 50 -7.63 -4.95 13.70
C ARG A 50 -7.38 -5.64 12.37
N ARG A 51 -8.20 -5.37 11.35
CA ARG A 51 -7.99 -5.86 9.98
C ARG A 51 -6.61 -5.44 9.44
N LEU A 52 -6.19 -4.20 9.75
CA LEU A 52 -4.89 -3.64 9.39
C LEU A 52 -3.76 -4.02 10.37
N ARG A 53 -4.02 -4.92 11.34
CA ARG A 53 -3.09 -5.33 12.40
C ARG A 53 -2.59 -4.15 13.26
N LEU A 54 -3.40 -3.12 13.40
CA LEU A 54 -3.19 -1.98 14.30
C LEU A 54 -4.06 -2.13 15.55
N GLU A 55 -3.58 -1.56 16.65
CA GLU A 55 -4.37 -1.41 17.86
C GLU A 55 -5.42 -0.30 17.72
N PRO A 56 -6.67 -0.51 18.15
CA PRO A 56 -7.69 0.53 18.12
C PRO A 56 -7.27 1.78 18.91
N PRO A 57 -7.53 2.99 18.39
CA PRO A 57 -6.90 4.20 18.90
C PRO A 57 -7.50 4.75 20.20
N PHE A 58 -8.78 4.44 20.46
CA PHE A 58 -9.48 4.88 21.66
C PHE A 58 -9.86 3.65 22.49
N PRO A 59 -9.56 3.63 23.81
CA PRO A 59 -9.81 2.46 24.64
C PRO A 59 -11.29 2.32 25.07
N TRP A 60 -12.08 3.38 24.95
CA TRP A 60 -13.46 3.44 25.46
C TRP A 60 -14.47 2.99 24.42
N ARG A 61 -15.28 1.97 24.77
CA ARG A 61 -16.38 1.44 23.96
C ARG A 61 -17.63 2.28 24.03
N THR A 62 -17.76 3.06 25.10
CA THR A 62 -18.85 4.02 25.30
C THR A 62 -18.29 5.36 25.79
N LEU A 63 -19.03 6.43 25.57
CA LEU A 63 -18.69 7.75 26.12
C LEU A 63 -18.85 7.79 27.64
N TRP A 64 -19.60 6.86 28.23
CA TRP A 64 -19.66 6.68 29.69
C TRP A 64 -18.37 6.13 30.27
N GLU A 65 -17.68 5.23 29.56
CA GLU A 65 -16.33 4.78 29.93
C GLU A 65 -15.32 5.94 29.84
N TRP A 66 -15.43 6.78 28.79
CA TRP A 66 -14.65 8.01 28.69
C TRP A 66 -14.94 8.97 29.86
N HIS A 67 -16.21 9.17 30.21
CA HIS A 67 -16.61 9.96 31.38
C HIS A 67 -16.00 9.42 32.68
N GLY A 68 -16.09 8.12 32.91
CA GLY A 68 -15.48 7.46 34.05
C GLY A 68 -13.97 7.70 34.12
N PHE A 69 -13.28 7.61 32.98
CA PHE A 69 -11.85 7.85 32.90
C PHE A 69 -11.48 9.30 33.18
N TYR A 70 -12.05 10.27 32.46
CA TYR A 70 -11.61 11.65 32.58
C TYR A 70 -12.00 12.28 33.93
N SER A 71 -13.13 11.87 34.52
CA SER A 71 -13.59 12.43 35.80
C SER A 71 -12.62 12.12 36.94
N GLN A 72 -11.88 11.02 36.84
CA GLN A 72 -10.88 10.59 37.82
C GLN A 72 -9.46 11.05 37.48
N ASN A 73 -9.12 11.10 36.18
CA ASN A 73 -7.74 11.26 35.74
C ASN A 73 -7.43 12.63 35.10
N LEU A 74 -8.44 13.35 34.61
CA LEU A 74 -8.28 14.54 33.76
C LEU A 74 -9.16 15.70 34.25
N GLY A 75 -8.65 16.42 35.25
CA GLY A 75 -9.38 17.49 35.95
C GLY A 75 -9.67 18.76 35.15
N THR A 76 -9.01 18.99 34.00
CA THR A 76 -9.20 20.21 33.19
C THR A 76 -9.61 19.89 31.76
N TYR A 77 -10.33 20.80 31.10
CA TYR A 77 -10.63 20.65 29.67
C TYR A 77 -9.37 20.62 28.81
N ALA A 78 -8.32 21.33 29.22
CA ALA A 78 -7.03 21.28 28.55
C ALA A 78 -6.41 19.88 28.60
N SER A 79 -6.39 19.22 29.78
CA SER A 79 -5.82 17.87 29.90
C SER A 79 -6.63 16.82 29.14
N ARG A 80 -7.96 16.97 29.09
CA ARG A 80 -8.85 16.14 28.25
C ARG A 80 -8.52 16.23 26.77
N ARG A 81 -8.42 17.45 26.23
CA ARG A 81 -8.06 17.70 24.82
C ARG A 81 -6.67 17.16 24.49
N GLN A 82 -5.70 17.40 25.38
CA GLN A 82 -4.33 16.94 25.18
C GLN A 82 -4.27 15.41 25.13
N HIS A 83 -4.91 14.71 26.06
CA HIS A 83 -4.91 13.26 26.12
C HIS A 83 -5.54 12.63 24.87
N VAL A 84 -6.74 13.08 24.48
CA VAL A 84 -7.41 12.58 23.28
C VAL A 84 -6.63 12.94 22.02
N GLY A 85 -6.02 14.13 21.97
CA GLY A 85 -5.16 14.57 20.88
C GLY A 85 -3.92 13.70 20.71
N GLN A 86 -3.30 13.22 21.79
CA GLN A 86 -2.17 12.29 21.72
C GLN A 86 -2.57 10.94 21.11
N LEU A 87 -3.70 10.37 21.56
CA LEU A 87 -4.25 9.13 20.98
C LEU A 87 -4.60 9.30 19.51
N THR A 88 -5.22 10.43 19.16
CA THR A 88 -5.60 10.76 17.78
C THR A 88 -4.36 10.86 16.90
N ARG A 89 -3.31 11.56 17.34
CA ARG A 89 -2.07 11.68 16.59
C ARG A 89 -1.42 10.32 16.35
N ALA A 90 -1.26 9.51 17.40
CA ALA A 90 -0.69 8.18 17.28
C ALA A 90 -1.46 7.29 16.28
N ALA A 91 -2.79 7.41 16.25
CA ALA A 91 -3.64 6.71 15.30
C ALA A 91 -3.41 7.16 13.85
N LEU A 92 -3.35 8.47 13.62
CA LEU A 92 -3.12 9.05 12.30
C LEU A 92 -1.72 8.71 11.80
N ASP A 93 -0.69 8.81 12.65
CA ASP A 93 0.69 8.45 12.32
C ASP A 93 0.80 6.96 11.91
N ALA A 94 0.09 6.07 12.62
CA ALA A 94 0.04 4.64 12.27
C ALA A 94 -0.66 4.39 10.93
N LEU A 95 -1.74 5.11 10.65
CA LEU A 95 -2.43 5.04 9.35
C LEU A 95 -1.58 5.64 8.22
N ASP A 96 -0.83 6.71 8.48
CA ASP A 96 0.12 7.29 7.53
C ASP A 96 1.28 6.33 7.24
N ALA A 97 1.80 5.64 8.24
CA ALA A 97 2.83 4.60 8.04
C ALA A 97 2.31 3.45 7.14
N LEU A 98 1.01 3.12 7.24
CA LEU A 98 0.38 2.19 6.32
C LEU A 98 0.18 2.78 4.92
N ALA A 99 -0.21 4.05 4.81
CA ALA A 99 -0.30 4.74 3.52
C ALA A 99 1.08 4.94 2.86
N VAL A 100 2.17 4.98 3.62
CA VAL A 100 3.54 4.94 3.09
C VAL A 100 3.90 3.54 2.61
N ASN A 101 3.37 2.48 3.23
CA ASN A 101 3.56 1.09 2.80
C ASN A 101 2.63 0.66 1.65
N GLU A 102 1.40 1.17 1.56
CA GLU A 102 0.49 1.03 0.41
C GLU A 102 0.90 2.00 -0.71
N GLY A 103 1.33 3.20 -0.34
CA GLY A 103 1.93 4.26 -1.16
C GLY A 103 3.41 4.06 -1.42
N VAL A 104 3.87 2.82 -1.34
CA VAL A 104 4.93 2.39 -2.23
C VAL A 104 4.31 2.02 -3.61
N ALA A 105 3.35 2.80 -4.10
CA ALA A 105 3.49 3.30 -5.46
C ALA A 105 4.68 4.27 -5.39
N GLY A 106 5.84 3.82 -5.87
CA GLY A 106 7.01 4.71 -5.95
C GLY A 106 6.64 6.02 -6.65
N PRO A 107 7.44 7.10 -6.47
CA PRO A 107 7.24 8.30 -7.29
C PRO A 107 7.03 7.84 -8.73
N ALA A 108 5.97 8.31 -9.38
CA ALA A 108 5.77 8.00 -10.78
C ALA A 108 7.09 8.36 -11.48
N PRO A 109 7.78 7.39 -12.12
CA PRO A 109 9.07 7.65 -12.73
C PRO A 109 8.94 8.91 -13.57
N ALA A 110 9.87 9.87 -13.43
CA ALA A 110 9.85 11.10 -14.22
C ALA A 110 9.85 10.81 -15.75
N SER A 111 10.13 9.55 -16.13
CA SER A 111 10.17 8.99 -17.48
C SER A 111 9.15 7.85 -17.73
N THR A 112 8.07 7.71 -16.94
CA THR A 112 7.07 6.66 -17.26
C THR A 112 6.12 7.08 -18.36
N SER A 113 6.11 6.31 -19.45
CA SER A 113 5.11 6.37 -20.51
C SER A 113 3.69 6.30 -19.93
N GLU A 114 2.76 7.04 -20.54
CA GLU A 114 1.32 7.01 -20.22
C GLU A 114 0.75 5.59 -20.19
N VAL A 115 1.26 4.71 -21.05
CA VAL A 115 0.91 3.28 -21.11
C VAL A 115 1.22 2.56 -19.80
N VAL A 116 2.35 2.86 -19.17
CA VAL A 116 2.75 2.23 -17.89
C VAL A 116 1.83 2.71 -16.77
N ARG A 117 1.50 4.01 -16.74
CA ARG A 117 0.59 4.57 -15.73
C ARG A 117 -0.82 3.99 -15.87
N ALA A 118 -1.32 3.87 -17.10
CA ALA A 118 -2.60 3.24 -17.37
C ALA A 118 -2.62 1.77 -16.91
N ALA A 119 -1.58 1.00 -17.22
CA ALA A 119 -1.48 -0.39 -16.81
C ALA A 119 -1.41 -0.58 -15.28
N LEU A 120 -0.72 0.31 -14.56
CA LEU A 120 -0.73 0.29 -13.08
C LEU A 120 -2.10 0.64 -12.50
N GLY A 121 -2.78 1.64 -13.06
CA GLY A 121 -4.14 2.01 -12.65
C GLY A 121 -5.15 0.87 -12.88
N ASP A 122 -5.08 0.20 -14.04
CA ASP A 122 -5.89 -0.97 -14.34
C ASP A 122 -5.65 -2.11 -13.34
N ALA A 123 -4.39 -2.36 -12.98
CA ALA A 123 -4.05 -3.36 -11.97
C ALA A 123 -4.69 -3.06 -10.61
N GLU A 124 -4.67 -1.79 -10.18
CA GLU A 124 -5.28 -1.36 -8.92
C GLU A 124 -6.80 -1.52 -8.91
N VAL A 125 -7.46 -1.20 -10.03
CA VAL A 125 -8.91 -1.43 -10.19
C VAL A 125 -9.23 -2.91 -10.04
N LEU A 126 -8.50 -3.78 -10.74
CA LEU A 126 -8.70 -5.23 -10.70
C LEU A 126 -8.47 -5.81 -9.30
N ILE A 127 -7.45 -5.35 -8.58
CA ILE A 127 -7.21 -5.76 -7.20
C ILE A 127 -8.38 -5.35 -6.29
N ARG A 128 -8.88 -4.11 -6.44
CA ARG A 128 -10.00 -3.59 -5.64
C ARG A 128 -11.31 -4.33 -5.91
N GLU A 129 -11.50 -4.79 -7.13
CA GLU A 129 -12.66 -5.60 -7.54
C GLU A 129 -12.55 -7.07 -7.12
N GLY A 130 -11.50 -7.48 -6.41
CA GLY A 130 -11.30 -8.87 -6.00
C GLY A 130 -10.90 -9.78 -7.16
N ARG A 131 -10.18 -9.24 -8.15
CA ARG A 131 -9.71 -9.96 -9.35
C ARG A 131 -8.19 -9.90 -9.49
N PRO A 132 -7.40 -10.23 -8.45
CA PRO A 132 -5.94 -10.06 -8.48
C PRO A 132 -5.26 -10.90 -9.57
N SER A 133 -5.78 -12.09 -9.91
CA SER A 133 -5.23 -12.91 -11.01
C SER A 133 -5.32 -12.23 -12.37
N SER A 134 -6.26 -11.29 -12.55
CA SER A 134 -6.37 -10.44 -13.74
C SER A 134 -5.35 -9.29 -13.71
N ALA A 135 -5.02 -8.80 -12.52
CA ALA A 135 -4.08 -7.69 -12.34
C ALA A 135 -2.63 -8.09 -12.65
N VAL A 136 -2.29 -9.38 -12.58
CA VAL A 136 -0.95 -9.91 -12.91
C VAL A 136 -0.49 -9.48 -14.30
N ASP A 137 -1.33 -9.61 -15.32
CA ASP A 137 -0.99 -9.23 -16.70
C ASP A 137 -0.77 -7.71 -16.85
N ARG A 138 -1.53 -6.91 -16.08
CA ARG A 138 -1.40 -5.45 -16.08
C ARG A 138 -0.11 -4.99 -15.43
N VAL A 139 0.28 -5.59 -14.31
CA VAL A 139 1.56 -5.29 -13.65
C VAL A 139 2.74 -5.78 -14.50
N HIS A 140 2.61 -6.93 -15.17
CA HIS A 140 3.61 -7.42 -16.12
C HIS A 140 3.81 -6.43 -17.27
N THR A 141 2.72 -6.01 -17.91
CA THR A 141 2.72 -5.03 -19.02
C THR A 141 3.36 -3.71 -18.59
N ALA A 142 3.03 -3.22 -17.39
CA ALA A 142 3.62 -2.02 -16.82
C ALA A 142 5.14 -2.14 -16.62
N LEU A 143 5.59 -3.25 -16.03
CA LEU A 143 7.01 -3.51 -15.78
C LEU A 143 7.81 -3.65 -17.08
N HIS A 144 7.26 -4.38 -18.06
CA HIS A 144 7.86 -4.52 -19.39
C HIS A 144 8.04 -3.16 -20.07
N GLY A 145 6.96 -2.39 -20.18
CA GLY A 145 6.98 -1.07 -20.79
C GLY A 145 7.96 -0.12 -20.10
N HIS A 146 8.04 -0.16 -18.77
CA HIS A 146 8.96 0.65 -17.99
C HIS A 146 10.43 0.29 -18.24
N LEU A 147 10.80 -1.00 -18.14
CA LEU A 147 12.17 -1.44 -18.38
C LEU A 147 12.61 -1.12 -19.80
N ARG A 148 11.73 -1.31 -20.79
CA ARG A 148 12.00 -0.96 -22.19
C ARG A 148 12.20 0.54 -22.36
N ALA A 149 11.35 1.37 -21.77
CA ALA A 149 11.47 2.82 -21.82
C ALA A 149 12.79 3.32 -21.20
N LEU A 150 13.21 2.74 -20.07
CA LEU A 150 14.49 3.06 -19.44
C LEU A 150 15.68 2.70 -20.34
N CYS A 151 15.68 1.50 -20.94
CA CYS A 151 16.74 1.14 -21.88
C CYS A 151 16.82 2.12 -23.06
N VAL A 152 15.67 2.54 -23.62
CA VAL A 152 15.62 3.52 -24.71
C VAL A 152 16.13 4.89 -24.25
N ALA A 153 15.69 5.38 -23.09
CA ALA A 153 16.09 6.67 -22.55
C ALA A 153 17.62 6.77 -22.32
N GLU A 154 18.22 5.66 -21.88
CA GLU A 154 19.66 5.56 -21.59
C GLU A 154 20.48 5.08 -22.80
N SER A 155 19.87 5.00 -23.99
CA SER A 155 20.51 4.51 -25.23
C SER A 155 21.17 3.12 -25.09
N ILE A 156 20.57 2.25 -24.27
CA ILE A 156 21.01 0.86 -24.06
C ILE A 156 20.39 -0.02 -25.14
N THR A 157 21.22 -0.72 -25.91
CA THR A 157 20.78 -1.66 -26.95
C THR A 157 20.01 -2.83 -26.33
N VAL A 158 18.77 -3.01 -26.78
CA VAL A 158 17.89 -4.12 -26.41
C VAL A 158 17.84 -5.14 -27.56
N PRO A 159 17.76 -6.46 -27.29
CA PRO A 159 17.57 -7.46 -28.33
C PRO A 159 16.35 -7.17 -29.23
N GLU A 160 16.44 -7.55 -30.50
CA GLU A 160 15.34 -7.41 -31.45
C GLU A 160 14.10 -8.22 -31.04
N GLY A 161 12.92 -7.79 -31.48
CA GLY A 161 11.64 -8.42 -31.16
C GLY A 161 11.01 -7.92 -29.86
N ASP A 162 10.34 -8.82 -29.15
CA ASP A 162 9.68 -8.56 -27.86
C ASP A 162 10.41 -9.32 -26.73
N PRO A 163 11.50 -8.77 -26.17
CA PRO A 163 12.26 -9.42 -25.12
C PRO A 163 11.46 -9.51 -23.83
N SER A 164 11.67 -10.59 -23.06
CA SER A 164 11.02 -10.75 -21.76
C SER A 164 11.47 -9.68 -20.76
N ILE A 165 10.67 -9.49 -19.69
CA ILE A 165 11.04 -8.62 -18.56
C ILE A 165 12.38 -9.01 -17.92
N THR A 166 12.73 -10.30 -17.91
CA THR A 166 13.99 -10.80 -17.36
C THR A 166 15.19 -10.43 -18.24
N VAL A 167 15.02 -10.48 -19.56
CA VAL A 167 16.03 -10.02 -20.52
C VAL A 167 16.24 -8.51 -20.42
N LEU A 168 15.14 -7.74 -20.39
CA LEU A 168 15.20 -6.28 -20.23
C LEU A 168 15.89 -5.87 -18.93
N LEU A 169 15.53 -6.48 -17.81
CA LEU A 169 16.16 -6.22 -16.52
C LEU A 169 17.66 -6.56 -16.51
N LYS A 170 18.06 -7.67 -17.13
CA LYS A 170 19.46 -8.06 -17.26
C LYS A 170 20.25 -7.00 -18.05
N VAL A 171 19.75 -6.63 -19.22
CA VAL A 171 20.40 -5.65 -20.10
C VAL A 171 20.54 -4.29 -19.40
N LEU A 172 19.48 -3.82 -18.74
CA LEU A 172 19.52 -2.57 -17.97
C LEU A 172 20.60 -2.63 -16.88
N ARG A 173 20.64 -3.71 -16.09
CA ARG A 173 21.62 -3.87 -15.00
C ARG A 173 23.06 -3.95 -15.48
N GLU A 174 23.30 -4.59 -16.63
CA GLU A 174 24.65 -4.77 -17.19
C GLU A 174 25.19 -3.50 -17.85
N ASN A 175 24.32 -2.56 -18.25
CA ASN A 175 24.71 -1.42 -19.06
C ASN A 175 24.53 -0.06 -18.35
N HIS A 176 23.54 0.08 -17.47
CA HIS A 176 23.25 1.34 -16.81
C HIS A 176 24.33 1.74 -15.77
N PRO A 177 24.89 2.96 -15.81
CA PRO A 177 25.98 3.39 -14.92
C PRO A 177 25.70 3.19 -13.43
N ARG A 178 24.51 3.59 -12.96
CA ARG A 178 24.13 3.45 -11.54
C ARG A 178 24.11 2.01 -11.02
N PHE A 179 23.86 1.01 -11.87
CA PHE A 179 23.92 -0.41 -11.46
C PHE A 179 25.37 -0.93 -11.35
N LYS A 180 26.33 -0.23 -11.95
CA LYS A 180 27.77 -0.54 -11.86
C LYS A 180 28.44 0.12 -10.66
N GLU A 181 27.81 1.09 -10.02
CA GLU A 181 28.33 1.74 -8.81
C GLU A 181 28.58 0.74 -7.68
N THR A 182 29.75 0.85 -7.04
CA THR A 182 30.08 0.07 -5.85
C THR A 182 29.93 0.95 -4.61
N VAL A 183 28.90 0.68 -3.84
CA VAL A 183 28.59 1.32 -2.55
C VAL A 183 28.50 0.26 -1.46
N ALA A 184 28.38 0.69 -0.19
CA ALA A 184 28.19 -0.22 0.93
C ALA A 184 27.02 -1.19 0.66
N PHE A 185 27.25 -2.48 0.87
CA PHE A 185 26.30 -3.56 0.65
C PHE A 185 25.79 -3.73 -0.80
N SER A 186 26.51 -3.20 -1.79
CA SER A 186 26.12 -3.34 -3.21
C SER A 186 26.12 -4.79 -3.71
N ASP A 187 26.96 -5.67 -3.17
CA ASP A 187 26.99 -7.10 -3.55
C ASP A 187 25.82 -7.90 -2.97
N GLU A 188 25.37 -7.58 -1.75
CA GLU A 188 24.12 -8.09 -1.18
C GLU A 188 22.93 -7.63 -2.03
N ALA A 189 22.87 -6.34 -2.37
CA ALA A 189 21.81 -5.81 -3.23
C ALA A 189 21.79 -6.48 -4.62
N ARG A 190 22.97 -6.72 -5.23
CA ARG A 190 23.10 -7.46 -6.50
C ARG A 190 22.57 -8.89 -6.38
N ARG A 191 22.85 -9.58 -5.28
CA ARG A 191 22.30 -10.92 -5.01
C ARG A 191 20.79 -10.90 -4.84
N MET A 192 20.25 -9.91 -4.14
CA MET A 192 18.80 -9.74 -3.98
C MET A 192 18.09 -9.52 -5.33
N ILE A 193 18.57 -8.60 -6.16
CA ILE A 193 17.94 -8.33 -7.46
C ILE A 193 18.10 -9.51 -8.44
N MET A 194 19.18 -10.30 -8.33
CA MET A 194 19.30 -11.57 -9.06
C MET A 194 18.24 -12.58 -8.63
N SER A 195 18.00 -12.75 -7.32
CA SER A 195 16.93 -13.61 -6.82
C SER A 195 15.55 -13.14 -7.28
N MET A 196 15.31 -11.83 -7.30
CA MET A 196 14.06 -11.26 -7.84
C MET A 196 13.92 -11.49 -9.35
N SER A 197 15.03 -11.58 -10.10
CA SER A 197 14.97 -11.94 -11.52
C SER A 197 14.41 -13.34 -11.74
N THR A 198 14.71 -14.29 -10.84
CA THR A 198 14.11 -15.63 -10.84
C THR A 198 12.60 -15.58 -10.54
N ALA A 199 12.18 -14.72 -9.61
CA ALA A 199 10.75 -14.52 -9.33
C ALA A 199 10.01 -13.93 -10.54
N LEU A 200 10.62 -13.00 -11.27
CA LEU A 200 10.06 -12.47 -12.52
C LEU A 200 10.02 -13.50 -13.65
N ASP A 201 10.92 -14.47 -13.66
CA ASP A 201 10.85 -15.57 -14.61
C ASP A 201 9.62 -16.45 -14.35
N ALA A 202 9.38 -16.81 -13.08
CA ALA A 202 8.17 -17.51 -12.66
C ALA A 202 6.89 -16.70 -12.97
N LEU A 203 6.95 -15.37 -12.87
CA LEU A 203 5.87 -14.48 -13.27
C LEU A 203 5.51 -14.62 -14.76
N ASN A 204 6.48 -14.80 -15.66
CA ASN A 204 6.21 -15.03 -17.07
C ASN A 204 5.38 -16.31 -17.27
N THR A 205 5.75 -17.39 -16.56
CA THR A 205 5.00 -18.65 -16.57
C THR A 205 3.58 -18.48 -16.04
N ILE A 206 3.43 -17.81 -14.89
CA ILE A 206 2.12 -17.52 -14.28
C ILE A 206 1.24 -16.71 -15.24
N ARG A 207 1.80 -15.67 -15.86
CA ARG A 207 1.08 -14.83 -16.81
C ARG A 207 0.61 -15.63 -18.03
N ASN A 208 1.44 -16.52 -18.56
CA ASN A 208 1.11 -17.33 -19.73
C ASN A 208 0.12 -18.48 -19.43
N HIS A 209 0.17 -19.08 -18.23
CA HIS A 209 -0.53 -20.34 -17.95
C HIS A 209 -1.60 -20.28 -16.84
N ALA A 210 -1.67 -19.20 -16.07
CA ALA A 210 -2.54 -19.11 -14.90
C ALA A 210 -3.20 -17.74 -14.69
N SER A 211 -3.07 -16.83 -15.66
CA SER A 211 -3.80 -15.55 -15.69
C SER A 211 -4.93 -15.57 -16.72
N LEU A 212 -5.87 -14.62 -16.64
CA LEU A 212 -6.95 -14.48 -17.63
C LEU A 212 -6.49 -13.98 -19.02
N ALA A 213 -5.19 -13.79 -19.23
CA ALA A 213 -4.66 -13.43 -20.56
C ALA A 213 -4.91 -14.52 -21.61
N HIS A 214 -5.10 -15.78 -21.17
CA HIS A 214 -5.46 -16.91 -22.01
C HIS A 214 -6.61 -17.71 -21.40
N ALA A 215 -7.28 -18.55 -22.20
CA ALA A 215 -8.36 -19.44 -21.75
C ALA A 215 -7.80 -20.61 -20.91
N ASN A 216 -7.27 -20.29 -19.72
CA ASN A 216 -6.65 -21.25 -18.81
C ASN A 216 -7.71 -21.96 -17.96
N GLU A 217 -7.59 -23.29 -17.83
CA GLU A 217 -8.54 -24.14 -17.09
C GLU A 217 -8.44 -23.95 -15.56
N ALA A 218 -7.29 -23.46 -15.08
CA ALA A 218 -7.05 -23.14 -13.67
C ALA A 218 -6.51 -21.71 -13.55
N LEU A 219 -7.17 -20.89 -12.73
CA LEU A 219 -6.70 -19.54 -12.40
C LEU A 219 -5.85 -19.57 -11.13
N LEU A 220 -4.90 -18.65 -11.07
CA LEU A 220 -4.11 -18.42 -9.87
C LEU A 220 -5.01 -18.03 -8.70
N GLY A 221 -4.75 -18.57 -7.51
CA GLY A 221 -5.41 -18.15 -6.28
C GLY A 221 -5.02 -16.73 -5.88
N ASP A 222 -5.88 -16.05 -5.12
CA ASP A 222 -5.64 -14.68 -4.67
C ASP A 222 -4.29 -14.50 -3.95
N PRO A 223 -3.87 -15.38 -3.00
CA PRO A 223 -2.57 -15.23 -2.33
C PRO A 223 -1.39 -15.29 -3.31
N GLU A 224 -1.41 -16.23 -4.25
CA GLU A 224 -0.38 -16.38 -5.26
C GLU A 224 -0.38 -15.21 -6.25
N ALA A 225 -1.55 -14.66 -6.57
CA ALA A 225 -1.67 -13.48 -7.43
C ALA A 225 -1.08 -12.25 -6.77
N HIS A 226 -1.34 -12.06 -5.47
CA HIS A 226 -0.71 -11.00 -4.69
C HIS A 226 0.81 -11.17 -4.61
N LEU A 227 1.32 -12.38 -4.36
CA LEU A 227 2.76 -12.65 -4.37
C LEU A 227 3.41 -12.27 -5.72
N ALA A 228 2.78 -12.64 -6.83
CA ALA A 228 3.24 -12.31 -8.18
C ALA A 228 3.26 -10.79 -8.42
N ILE A 229 2.18 -10.09 -8.07
CA ILE A 229 2.03 -8.64 -8.20
C ILE A 229 3.10 -7.90 -7.37
N ASP A 230 3.27 -8.28 -6.10
CA ASP A 230 4.17 -7.59 -5.17
C ASP A 230 5.64 -7.85 -5.51
N SER A 231 5.96 -9.02 -6.06
CA SER A 231 7.29 -9.33 -6.60
C SER A 231 7.64 -8.39 -7.76
N ALA A 232 6.73 -8.21 -8.72
CA ALA A 232 6.93 -7.31 -9.85
C ALA A 232 7.03 -5.84 -9.42
N ARG A 233 6.15 -5.39 -8.51
CA ARG A 233 6.19 -4.03 -7.94
C ARG A 233 7.49 -3.78 -7.20
N THR A 234 8.00 -4.75 -6.45
CA THR A 234 9.28 -4.61 -5.74
C THR A 234 10.44 -4.36 -6.70
N VAL A 235 10.50 -5.09 -7.82
CA VAL A 235 11.52 -4.85 -8.85
C VAL A 235 11.35 -3.49 -9.50
N PHE A 236 10.12 -3.15 -9.91
CA PHE A 236 9.81 -1.86 -10.53
C PHE A 236 10.37 -0.70 -9.71
N ARG A 237 10.04 -0.67 -8.42
CA ARG A 237 10.44 0.41 -7.50
C ARG A 237 11.93 0.49 -7.26
N TYR A 238 12.57 -0.67 -7.08
CA TYR A 238 14.00 -0.71 -6.89
C TYR A 238 14.72 -0.18 -8.13
N VAL A 239 14.28 -0.60 -9.32
CA VAL A 239 14.84 -0.12 -10.58
C VAL A 239 14.66 1.38 -10.70
N ASP A 240 13.43 1.90 -10.53
CA ASP A 240 13.14 3.31 -10.65
C ASP A 240 13.99 4.16 -9.70
N ALA A 241 14.02 3.79 -8.41
CA ALA A 241 14.85 4.49 -7.43
C ALA A 241 16.36 4.37 -7.70
N LYS A 242 16.80 3.28 -8.34
CA LYS A 242 18.21 3.04 -8.67
C LYS A 242 18.64 3.79 -9.93
N VAL A 243 17.73 4.18 -10.81
CA VAL A 243 18.03 4.92 -12.05
C VAL A 243 17.69 6.40 -11.97
N ALA A 244 16.85 6.84 -11.02
CA ALA A 244 16.53 8.24 -10.72
C ALA A 244 17.72 9.00 -10.11
#